data_AF-A0A928JTI1-F1
#
_entry.id   AF-A0A928JTI1-F1
#
_cell.length_a   1.000
_cell.length_b   1.000
_cell.length_c   1.000
_cell.angle_alpha   90.00
_cell.angle_beta   90.00
_cell.angle_gamma   90.00
#
_symmetry.space_group_name_H-M   'P 1'
#
loop_
_entity.id
_entity.type
_entity.pdbx_description
1 polymer ?
#
loop_
_entity_poly.entity_id
_entity_poly.type
_entity_poly.pdbx_seq_one_letter_code
_entity_poly.pdbx_strand_id
1 'polypeptide(L)'
;MEIICAVLSFLNLILLLVLLFKKELFSLFSNKSAVVIMQNSKINIKALKNAGISIDELMSRARLSGYYNIGDIDTAILEPCGKISFLPAPMKRNLNPKDFNFAPVREGMSRVIISNGRIIKDNLLLSGISESDLFNLLSQRGSRLDDIAIATANEAGRIDFFNK
;
A
#
# COMPACT_ATOMS: atom_id res chain seq x y z
N MET A 1 28.01 -20.14 44.42
CA MET A 1 27.03 -19.08 44.12
C MET A 1 26.93 -18.80 42.63
N GLU A 2 28.05 -18.56 41.94
CA GLU A 2 28.07 -18.21 40.50
C GLU A 2 27.42 -19.27 39.59
N ILE A 3 27.71 -20.56 39.80
CA ILE A 3 27.13 -21.67 39.01
C ILE A 3 25.61 -21.73 39.15
N ILE A 4 25.08 -21.49 40.35
CA ILE A 4 23.63 -21.52 40.61
C ILE A 4 22.94 -20.36 39.89
N CYS A 5 23.52 -19.16 39.91
CA CYS A 5 23.02 -18.00 39.18
C CYS A 5 23.02 -18.24 37.66
N ALA A 6 24.08 -18.86 37.12
CA ALA A 6 24.15 -19.19 35.70
C ALA A 6 23.05 -20.17 35.28
N VAL A 7 22.83 -21.24 36.04
CA VAL A 7 21.77 -22.24 35.77
C VAL A 7 20.37 -21.60 35.83
N LEU A 8 20.09 -20.75 36.83
CA LEU A 8 18.81 -20.04 36.92
C LEU A 8 18.58 -19.07 35.75
N SER A 9 19.61 -18.32 35.35
CA SER A 9 19.52 -17.39 34.22
C SER A 9 19.23 -18.11 32.90
N PHE A 10 19.88 -19.25 32.69
CA PHE A 10 19.69 -20.09 31.51
C PHE A 10 18.29 -20.71 31.47
N LEU A 11 17.80 -21.18 32.62
CA LEU A 11 16.43 -21.73 32.73
C LEU A 11 15.37 -20.66 32.44
N ASN A 12 15.56 -19.43 32.93
CA ASN A 12 14.67 -18.31 32.64
C ASN A 12 14.69 -17.91 31.17
N LEU A 13 15.86 -17.95 30.52
CA LEU A 13 15.98 -17.68 29.08
C LEU A 13 15.24 -18.73 28.26
N ILE A 14 15.37 -20.02 28.59
CA ILE A 14 14.63 -21.11 27.95
C ILE A 14 13.13 -20.92 28.14
N LEU A 15 12.69 -20.58 29.36
CA LEU A 15 11.28 -20.35 29.64
C LEU A 15 10.73 -19.18 28.80
N LEU A 16 11.47 -18.07 28.69
CA LEU A 16 11.08 -16.93 27.88
C LEU A 16 10.97 -17.31 26.39
N LEU A 17 11.95 -18.04 25.86
CA LEU A 17 11.93 -18.52 24.48
C LEU A 17 10.70 -19.42 24.23
N VAL A 18 10.41 -20.38 25.12
CA VAL A 18 9.23 -21.25 24.99
C VAL A 18 7.93 -20.43 24.99
N LEU A 19 7.83 -19.39 25.81
CA LEU A 19 6.66 -18.50 25.86
C LEU A 19 6.51 -17.67 24.58
N LEU A 20 7.62 -17.18 24.01
CA LEU A 20 7.64 -16.43 22.74
C LEU A 20 7.24 -17.34 21.57
N PHE A 21 7.86 -18.51 21.46
CA PHE A 21 7.55 -19.49 20.41
C PHE A 21 6.10 -19.97 20.48
N LYS A 22 5.55 -20.22 21.68
CA LYS A 22 4.14 -20.61 21.82
C LYS A 22 3.18 -19.55 21.31
N LYS A 23 3.46 -18.27 21.54
CA LYS A 23 2.62 -17.16 21.03
C LYS A 23 2.65 -17.10 19.50
N GLU A 24 3.84 -17.15 18.90
CA GLU A 24 3.98 -17.09 17.45
C GLU A 24 3.38 -18.33 16.77
N LEU A 25 3.68 -19.53 17.27
CA LEU A 25 3.13 -20.79 16.77
C LEU A 25 1.60 -20.84 16.90
N PHE A 26 1.02 -20.37 18.01
CA PHE A 26 -0.44 -20.32 18.17
C PHE A 26 -1.10 -19.33 17.20
N SER A 27 -0.41 -18.24 16.84
CA SER A 27 -0.88 -17.30 15.83
C SER A 27 -0.85 -17.89 14.41
N LEU A 28 0.18 -18.70 14.10
CA LEU A 28 0.40 -19.31 12.78
C LEU A 28 -0.45 -20.58 12.55
N PHE A 29 -0.68 -21.39 13.58
CA PHE A 29 -1.43 -22.66 13.46
C PHE A 29 -2.95 -22.47 13.52
N SER A 30 -3.42 -21.28 13.87
CA SER A 30 -4.84 -21.00 13.76
C SER A 30 -5.12 -20.58 12.31
N ASN A 31 -5.69 -21.47 11.50
CA ASN A 31 -6.40 -21.16 10.25
C ASN A 31 -7.53 -20.14 10.52
N LYS A 32 -7.18 -18.91 10.89
CA LYS A 32 -8.13 -17.88 11.29
C LYS A 32 -8.56 -17.17 10.03
N SER A 33 -9.83 -17.35 9.67
CA SER A 33 -10.54 -16.42 8.82
C SER A 33 -10.37 -14.99 9.37
N ALA A 34 -10.49 -14.01 8.50
CA ALA A 34 -10.42 -12.60 8.89
C ALA A 34 -11.37 -12.32 10.07
N VAL A 35 -10.88 -11.62 11.10
CA VAL A 35 -11.64 -11.34 12.33
C VAL A 35 -11.97 -9.87 12.39
N VAL A 36 -13.26 -9.54 12.45
CA VAL A 36 -13.71 -8.16 12.67
C VAL A 36 -13.45 -7.78 14.12
N ILE A 37 -12.49 -6.87 14.34
CA ILE A 37 -12.07 -6.38 15.66
C ILE A 37 -12.67 -5.02 16.01
N MET A 38 -13.22 -4.31 15.02
CA MET A 38 -14.00 -3.08 15.18
C MET A 38 -15.01 -3.00 14.05
N GLN A 39 -16.24 -2.56 14.33
CA GLN A 39 -17.30 -2.40 13.34
C GLN A 39 -18.26 -1.29 13.75
N ASN A 40 -18.74 -0.49 12.80
CA ASN A 40 -19.65 0.64 13.06
C ASN A 40 -19.12 1.56 14.17
N SER A 41 -17.83 1.88 14.12
CA SER A 41 -17.12 2.69 15.12
C SER A 41 -17.07 2.09 16.54
N LYS A 42 -17.40 0.80 16.72
CA LYS A 42 -17.37 0.11 18.02
C LYS A 42 -16.28 -0.96 18.04
N ILE A 43 -15.39 -0.86 19.03
CA ILE A 43 -14.31 -1.83 19.23
C ILE A 43 -14.88 -3.11 19.84
N ASN A 44 -14.57 -4.26 19.23
CA ASN A 44 -14.90 -5.57 19.75
C ASN A 44 -13.80 -6.07 20.69
N ILE A 45 -13.91 -5.72 21.98
CA ILE A 45 -12.94 -6.08 23.02
C ILE A 45 -12.75 -7.60 23.13
N LYS A 46 -13.81 -8.39 22.93
CA LYS A 46 -13.73 -9.86 22.96
C LYS A 46 -12.88 -10.39 21.80
N ALA A 47 -13.08 -9.85 20.59
CA ALA A 47 -12.29 -10.22 19.43
C ALA A 47 -10.81 -9.83 19.59
N LEU A 48 -10.52 -8.62 20.08
CA LEU A 48 -9.16 -8.18 20.40
C LEU A 48 -8.48 -9.10 21.41
N LYS A 49 -9.16 -9.45 22.50
CA LYS A 49 -8.65 -10.37 23.52
C LYS A 49 -8.34 -11.75 22.94
N ASN A 50 -9.24 -12.29 22.11
CA ASN A 50 -9.05 -13.59 21.44
C ASN A 50 -7.94 -13.56 20.38
N ALA A 51 -7.70 -12.40 19.78
CA ALA A 51 -6.59 -12.16 18.87
C ALA A 51 -5.27 -11.88 19.59
N GLY A 52 -5.29 -11.62 20.91
CA GLY A 52 -4.12 -11.22 21.67
C GLY A 52 -3.62 -9.81 21.34
N ILE A 53 -4.46 -8.95 20.77
CA ILE A 53 -4.12 -7.58 20.37
C ILE A 53 -4.57 -6.60 21.46
N SER A 54 -3.66 -5.77 21.94
CA SER A 54 -3.99 -4.70 22.88
C SER A 54 -4.59 -3.48 22.16
N ILE A 55 -5.26 -2.60 22.91
CA ILE A 55 -5.76 -1.33 22.36
C ILE A 55 -4.59 -0.48 21.84
N ASP A 56 -3.47 -0.43 22.56
CA ASP A 56 -2.27 0.31 22.14
C ASP A 56 -1.69 -0.24 20.83
N GLU A 57 -1.70 -1.57 20.66
CA GLU A 57 -1.27 -2.21 19.43
C GLU A 57 -2.22 -1.89 18.26
N LEU A 58 -3.54 -1.95 18.48
CA LEU A 58 -4.52 -1.52 17.49
C LEU A 58 -4.28 -0.06 17.06
N MET A 59 -4.09 0.84 18.03
CA MET A 59 -3.82 2.26 17.79
C MET A 59 -2.50 2.48 17.05
N SER A 60 -1.45 1.74 17.41
CA SER A 60 -0.16 1.79 16.73
C SER A 60 -0.28 1.36 15.27
N ARG A 61 -0.97 0.26 14.99
CA ARG A 61 -1.23 -0.24 13.63
C ARG A 61 -2.12 0.69 12.82
N ALA A 62 -3.09 1.35 13.46
CA ALA A 62 -3.91 2.39 12.84
C ALA A 62 -3.05 3.58 12.39
N ARG A 63 -2.16 4.08 13.26
CA ARG A 63 -1.23 5.19 12.91
C ARG A 63 -0.27 4.82 11.80
N LEU A 64 0.27 3.60 11.82
CA LEU A 64 1.12 3.10 10.72
C LEU A 64 0.38 3.03 9.38
N SER A 65 -0.95 2.91 9.42
CA SER A 65 -1.83 2.91 8.24
C SER A 65 -2.38 4.30 7.89
N GLY A 66 -1.90 5.36 8.56
CA GLY A 66 -2.30 6.76 8.34
C GLY A 66 -3.48 7.25 9.17
N TYR A 67 -4.06 6.42 10.04
CA TYR A 67 -5.18 6.81 10.91
C TYR A 67 -4.69 7.20 12.30
N TYR A 68 -4.62 8.51 12.56
CA TYR A 68 -4.17 9.04 13.85
C TYR A 68 -5.28 9.06 14.92
N ASN A 69 -6.54 9.17 14.49
CA ASN A 69 -7.72 9.14 15.34
C ASN A 69 -8.54 7.87 15.07
N ILE A 70 -8.83 7.11 16.11
CA ILE A 70 -9.65 5.90 16.00
C ILE A 70 -11.08 6.20 15.54
N GLY A 71 -11.59 7.40 15.83
CA GLY A 71 -12.90 7.86 15.38
C GLY A 71 -12.98 8.10 13.87
N ASP A 72 -11.85 8.11 13.16
CA ASP A 72 -11.84 8.19 11.70
C ASP A 72 -12.02 6.82 11.04
N ILE A 73 -11.97 5.73 11.82
CA ILE A 73 -12.13 4.35 11.38
C ILE A 73 -13.56 3.89 11.69
N ASP A 74 -14.24 3.28 10.72
CA ASP A 74 -15.52 2.62 10.94
C ASP A 74 -15.34 1.14 11.31
N THR A 75 -14.55 0.44 10.51
CA THR A 75 -14.35 -1.00 10.63
C THR A 75 -12.86 -1.33 10.57
N ALA A 76 -12.40 -2.26 11.42
CA ALA A 76 -11.05 -2.80 11.40
C ALA A 76 -11.10 -4.32 11.43
N ILE A 77 -10.32 -4.96 10.56
CA ILE A 77 -10.32 -6.40 10.35
C ILE A 77 -8.89 -6.92 10.51
N LEU A 78 -8.72 -7.90 11.39
CA LEU A 78 -7.47 -8.65 11.50
C LEU A 78 -7.44 -9.72 10.41
N GLU A 79 -6.52 -9.56 9.46
CA GLU A 79 -6.30 -10.49 8.36
C GLU A 79 -5.57 -11.75 8.82
N PRO A 80 -5.71 -12.90 8.13
CA PRO A 80 -5.00 -14.13 8.45
C PRO A 80 -3.46 -13.98 8.46
N CYS A 81 -2.94 -13.04 7.66
CA CYS A 81 -1.51 -12.71 7.62
C CYS A 81 -1.03 -11.87 8.81
N GLY A 82 -1.91 -11.60 9.79
CA GLY A 82 -1.60 -10.83 10.99
C GLY A 82 -1.64 -9.31 10.79
N LYS A 83 -1.88 -8.80 9.57
CA LYS A 83 -2.09 -7.37 9.31
C LYS A 83 -3.50 -6.94 9.70
N ILE A 84 -3.69 -5.65 9.96
CA ILE A 84 -5.02 -5.08 10.16
C ILE A 84 -5.36 -4.22 8.95
N SER A 85 -6.48 -4.51 8.31
CA SER A 85 -7.08 -3.64 7.30
C SER A 85 -8.07 -2.70 7.98
N PHE A 86 -8.11 -1.45 7.52
CA PHE A 86 -8.92 -0.39 8.10
C PHE A 86 -9.84 0.20 7.04
N LEU A 87 -11.13 0.23 7.34
CA LEU A 87 -12.14 0.93 6.56
C LEU A 87 -12.44 2.27 7.25
N PRO A 88 -12.14 3.41 6.59
CA PRO A 88 -12.46 4.71 7.14
C PRO A 88 -13.96 4.96 7.21
N ALA A 89 -14.38 5.80 8.15
CA ALA A 89 -15.74 6.30 8.21
C ALA A 89 -16.12 7.04 6.91
N PRO A 90 -17.41 7.02 6.48
CA PRO A 90 -17.82 7.61 5.20
C PRO A 90 -17.44 9.08 5.00
N MET A 91 -17.39 9.88 6.09
CA MET A 91 -17.00 11.29 6.03
C MET A 91 -15.48 11.51 6.13
N LYS A 92 -14.70 10.44 6.31
CA LYS A 92 -13.25 10.46 6.50
C LYS A 92 -12.49 9.72 5.41
N ARG A 93 -13.19 8.95 4.57
CA ARG A 93 -12.61 8.29 3.40
C ARG A 93 -12.25 9.28 2.30
N ASN A 94 -11.34 8.87 1.43
CA ASN A 94 -11.05 9.61 0.21
C ASN A 94 -12.31 9.73 -0.67
N LEU A 95 -12.42 10.86 -1.36
CA LEU A 95 -13.47 11.09 -2.34
C LEU A 95 -13.29 10.13 -3.53
N ASN A 96 -14.40 9.57 -3.98
CA ASN A 96 -14.51 8.78 -5.19
C ASN A 96 -15.23 9.63 -6.25
N PRO A 97 -14.88 9.54 -7.55
CA PRO A 97 -15.63 10.24 -8.60
C PRO A 97 -17.16 10.04 -8.56
N LYS A 98 -17.62 8.87 -8.09
CA LYS A 98 -19.05 8.58 -7.88
C LYS A 98 -19.73 9.52 -6.87
N ASP A 99 -18.99 10.11 -5.94
CA ASP A 99 -19.52 11.09 -4.98
C ASP A 99 -19.95 12.41 -5.67
N PHE A 100 -19.44 12.68 -6.87
CA PHE A 100 -19.70 13.89 -7.66
C PHE A 100 -20.49 13.61 -8.96
N ASN A 101 -20.99 12.38 -9.14
CA ASN A 101 -21.77 11.96 -10.31
C ASN A 101 -21.10 12.25 -11.66
N PHE A 102 -19.77 12.13 -11.75
CA PHE A 102 -19.04 12.16 -13.02
C PHE A 102 -18.22 10.89 -13.23
N ALA A 103 -18.04 10.51 -14.50
CA ALA A 103 -17.20 9.39 -14.90
C ALA A 103 -15.83 9.93 -15.36
N PRO A 104 -14.73 9.61 -14.67
CA PRO A 104 -13.40 10.01 -15.14
C PRO A 104 -13.11 9.33 -16.47
N VAL A 105 -12.44 10.05 -17.38
CA VAL A 105 -11.96 9.47 -18.64
C VAL A 105 -10.89 8.42 -18.31
N ARG A 106 -11.01 7.23 -18.89
CA ARG A 106 -10.02 6.18 -18.72
C ARG A 106 -8.73 6.60 -19.45
N GLU A 107 -7.70 6.94 -18.69
CA GLU A 107 -6.40 7.35 -19.25
C GLU A 107 -5.63 6.19 -19.90
N GLY A 108 -5.94 4.94 -19.53
CA GLY A 108 -5.28 3.74 -20.06
C GLY A 108 -3.85 3.57 -19.53
N MET A 109 -3.15 2.51 -19.96
CA MET A 109 -1.77 2.25 -19.52
C MET A 109 -0.80 3.20 -20.22
N SER A 110 0.05 3.88 -19.46
CA SER A 110 1.13 4.71 -20.00
C SER A 110 2.34 3.85 -20.39
N ARG A 111 2.94 4.14 -21.54
CA ARG A 111 4.07 3.43 -22.14
C ARG A 111 5.18 4.41 -22.44
N VAL A 112 6.44 3.98 -22.29
CA VAL A 112 7.59 4.83 -22.61
C VAL A 112 7.79 4.88 -24.13
N ILE A 113 7.67 6.05 -24.74
CA ILE A 113 7.86 6.25 -26.19
C ILE A 113 9.21 6.88 -26.54
N ILE A 114 9.84 7.62 -25.61
CA ILE A 114 11.22 8.09 -25.73
C ILE A 114 11.98 7.71 -24.45
N SER A 115 13.19 7.17 -24.60
CA SER A 115 14.11 6.90 -23.50
C SER A 115 15.51 7.37 -23.88
N ASN A 116 16.06 8.29 -23.09
CA ASN A 116 17.39 8.89 -23.28
C ASN A 116 17.64 9.37 -24.71
N GLY A 117 16.69 10.14 -25.26
CA GLY A 117 16.74 10.64 -26.61
C GLY A 117 16.60 9.59 -27.72
N ARG A 118 16.11 8.39 -27.42
CA ARG A 118 15.81 7.36 -28.43
C ARG A 118 14.33 7.01 -28.43
N ILE A 119 13.73 6.96 -29.61
CA ILE A 119 12.34 6.55 -29.80
C ILE A 119 12.22 5.03 -29.61
N ILE A 120 11.28 4.60 -28.78
CA ILE A 120 10.90 3.20 -28.62
C ILE A 120 9.75 2.90 -29.58
N LYS A 121 10.08 2.43 -30.78
CA LYS A 121 9.14 2.29 -31.91
C LYS A 121 7.94 1.40 -31.61
N ASP A 122 8.14 0.28 -30.93
CA ASP A 122 7.04 -0.64 -30.59
C ASP A 122 6.01 0.02 -29.68
N ASN A 123 6.49 0.77 -28.67
CA ASN A 123 5.60 1.50 -27.75
C ASN A 123 4.92 2.68 -28.44
N LEU A 124 5.63 3.36 -29.35
CA LEU A 124 5.06 4.44 -30.15
C LEU A 124 3.93 3.92 -31.05
N LEU A 125 4.16 2.81 -31.76
CA LEU A 125 3.14 2.13 -32.57
C LEU A 125 1.92 1.72 -31.74
N LEU A 126 2.14 1.12 -30.57
CA LEU A 126 1.07 0.69 -29.66
C LEU A 126 0.32 1.86 -29.02
N SER A 127 0.92 3.05 -28.94
CA SER A 127 0.25 4.26 -28.46
C SER A 127 -0.66 4.92 -29.49
N GLY A 128 -0.59 4.49 -30.76
CA GLY A 128 -1.36 5.09 -31.86
C GLY A 128 -0.85 6.47 -32.30
N ILE A 129 0.26 6.94 -31.75
CA ILE A 129 0.89 8.21 -32.11
C ILE A 129 1.89 7.97 -33.24
N SER A 130 1.80 8.77 -34.32
CA SER A 130 2.76 8.68 -35.41
C SER A 130 4.10 9.34 -35.05
N GLU A 131 5.21 8.89 -35.68
CA GLU A 131 6.50 9.56 -35.52
C GLU A 131 6.43 11.05 -35.92
N SER A 132 5.66 11.39 -36.97
CA SER A 132 5.45 12.78 -37.38
C SER A 132 4.77 13.62 -36.31
N ASP A 133 3.75 13.10 -35.62
CA ASP A 133 3.07 13.82 -34.54
C ASP A 133 4.01 14.05 -33.37
N LEU A 134 4.84 13.05 -33.04
CA LEU A 134 5.85 13.16 -32.00
C LEU A 134 6.86 14.26 -32.31
N PHE A 135 7.38 14.33 -33.55
CA PHE A 135 8.32 15.37 -33.96
C PHE A 135 7.68 16.77 -34.02
N ASN A 136 6.41 16.87 -34.41
CA ASN A 136 5.66 18.12 -34.37
C ASN A 136 5.53 18.64 -32.93
N LEU A 137 5.20 17.76 -31.97
CA LEU A 137 5.09 18.11 -30.55
C LEU A 137 6.43 18.53 -29.95
N LEU A 138 7.53 17.85 -30.29
CA LEU A 138 8.87 18.24 -29.88
C LEU A 138 9.24 19.64 -30.43
N SER A 139 8.92 19.90 -31.70
CA SER A 139 9.18 21.19 -32.36
C SER A 139 8.36 22.33 -31.74
N GLN A 140 7.08 22.13 -31.46
CA GLN A 140 6.22 23.12 -30.78
C GLN A 140 6.73 23.47 -29.39
N ARG A 141 7.37 22.52 -28.70
CA ARG A 141 7.98 22.70 -27.38
C ARG A 141 9.41 23.28 -27.46
N GLY A 142 9.97 23.44 -28.65
CA GLY A 142 11.36 23.85 -28.83
C GLY A 142 12.38 22.86 -28.24
N SER A 143 12.02 21.58 -28.11
CA SER A 143 12.88 20.54 -27.54
C SER A 143 13.36 19.59 -28.64
N ARG A 144 14.62 19.17 -28.60
CA ARG A 144 15.13 18.13 -29.51
C ARG A 144 15.00 16.77 -28.85
N LEU A 145 15.05 15.71 -29.66
CA LEU A 145 15.00 14.34 -29.18
C LEU A 145 16.08 14.08 -28.10
N ASP A 146 17.31 14.53 -28.35
CA ASP A 146 18.45 14.34 -27.43
C ASP A 146 18.28 15.03 -26.07
N ASP A 147 17.44 16.05 -26.00
CA ASP A 147 17.17 16.81 -24.78
C ASP A 147 16.19 16.06 -23.86
N ILE A 148 15.50 15.02 -24.37
CA ILE A 148 14.48 14.25 -23.64
C ILE A 148 15.13 13.08 -22.87
N ALA A 149 14.95 13.06 -21.55
CA ALA A 149 15.31 11.92 -20.70
C ALA A 149 14.29 10.79 -20.85
N ILE A 150 12.99 11.11 -20.76
CA ILE A 150 11.90 10.16 -20.94
C ILE A 150 10.66 10.87 -21.49
N ALA A 151 9.94 10.21 -22.39
CA ALA A 151 8.59 10.61 -22.75
C ALA A 151 7.67 9.39 -22.66
N THR A 152 6.48 9.60 -22.10
CA THR A 152 5.47 8.55 -21.94
C THR A 152 4.18 8.93 -22.64
N ALA A 153 3.55 7.97 -23.30
CA ALA A 153 2.25 8.15 -23.92
C ALA A 153 1.24 7.12 -23.36
N ASN A 154 0.03 7.56 -23.08
CA ASN A 154 -1.07 6.68 -22.68
C ASN A 154 -2.02 6.38 -23.84
N GLU A 155 -2.95 5.44 -23.63
CA GLU A 155 -3.93 5.01 -24.65
C GLU A 155 -4.95 6.13 -24.99
N ALA A 156 -5.04 7.16 -24.15
CA ALA A 156 -5.84 8.36 -24.42
C ALA A 156 -5.10 9.40 -25.30
N GLY A 157 -3.88 9.10 -25.77
CA GLY A 157 -3.08 9.97 -26.62
C GLY A 157 -2.39 11.13 -25.87
N ARG A 158 -2.43 11.14 -24.54
CA ARG A 158 -1.69 12.12 -23.73
C ARG A 158 -0.22 11.73 -23.70
N ILE A 159 0.64 12.69 -24.04
CA ILE A 159 2.10 12.53 -23.98
C ILE A 159 2.66 13.47 -22.92
N ASP A 160 3.41 12.91 -21.98
CA ASP A 160 4.17 13.66 -20.98
C ASP A 160 5.67 13.53 -21.28
N PHE A 161 6.37 14.66 -21.41
CA PHE A 161 7.80 14.75 -21.73
C PHE A 161 8.59 15.23 -20.51
N PHE A 162 9.75 14.60 -20.27
CA PHE A 162 10.66 14.94 -19.20
C PHE A 162 12.07 15.13 -19.79
N ASN A 163 12.60 16.34 -19.64
CA ASN A 163 13.91 16.72 -20.19
C ASN A 163 15.05 16.26 -19.25
N LYS A 164 16.28 16.23 -19.79
CA LYS A 164 17.51 16.04 -19.02
C LYS A 164 17.89 17.28 -18.20
#